data_AF-A0A4Q2YN51-F1
#
_entry.id   AF-A0A4Q2YN51-F1
#
_cell.length_a   1.000
_cell.length_b   1.000
_cell.length_c   1.000
_cell.angle_alpha   90.00
_cell.angle_beta   90.00
_cell.angle_gamma   90.00
#
_symmetry.space_group_name_H-M   'P 1'
#
loop_
_entity.id
_entity.type
_entity.pdbx_description
1 polymer ?
#
loop_
_entity_poly.entity_id
_entity_poly.type
_entity_poly.pdbx_seq_one_letter_code
_entity_poly.pdbx_strand_id
1 'polypeptide(L)'
;MANRRNAPSLLLYASHFLVLTSFPAHSQEADSGGEKRTRVILGPQLSPSWPGADKYSVGPYVDVSRTRDSEFAFEAPDESFGSPLIKSGNFAFGPALGFIGKRKASDVGADLPKVGLSFEVGAFGQVHLTPELRVRLEGRKGLSGHKGWTGEVSADYVARQGDDWLFSIGPRVTLGDTKYTRAYFGVTPTAALTSGLP
;
A
#
# COMPACT_ATOMS: atom_id res chain seq x y z
N MET A 1 -49.53 -59.49 -22.08
CA MET A 1 -50.50 -58.39 -22.34
C MET A 1 -50.13 -57.24 -21.42
N ALA A 2 -49.80 -56.06 -21.98
CA ALA A 2 -49.43 -54.79 -21.31
C ALA A 2 -48.11 -54.81 -20.48
N ASN A 3 -47.27 -53.78 -20.40
CA ASN A 3 -47.35 -52.38 -20.84
C ASN A 3 -45.91 -51.81 -20.93
N ARG A 4 -45.63 -50.99 -21.96
CA ARG A 4 -44.44 -50.11 -22.01
C ARG A 4 -44.61 -48.97 -21.01
N ARG A 5 -43.51 -48.44 -20.45
CA ARG A 5 -43.30 -46.99 -20.21
C ARG A 5 -41.86 -46.68 -19.76
N ASN A 6 -41.12 -46.08 -20.70
CA ASN A 6 -40.31 -44.86 -20.62
C ASN A 6 -39.25 -44.68 -19.51
N ALA A 7 -38.00 -44.49 -19.96
CA ALA A 7 -36.85 -43.96 -19.23
C ALA A 7 -37.02 -42.46 -18.87
N PRO A 8 -36.15 -41.83 -18.03
CA PRO A 8 -34.84 -41.42 -18.52
C PRO A 8 -33.66 -41.50 -17.52
N SER A 9 -32.47 -41.60 -18.15
CA SER A 9 -31.11 -41.25 -17.72
C SER A 9 -30.95 -40.31 -16.52
N LEU A 10 -30.19 -40.77 -15.51
CA LEU A 10 -29.65 -39.95 -14.43
C LEU A 10 -28.17 -39.62 -14.74
N LEU A 11 -27.88 -38.33 -14.93
CA LEU A 11 -26.52 -37.81 -15.11
C LEU A 11 -25.67 -38.03 -13.85
N LEU A 12 -24.51 -38.66 -14.01
CA LEU A 12 -23.43 -38.65 -13.01
C LEU A 12 -22.83 -37.25 -12.90
N TYR A 13 -22.96 -36.60 -11.74
CA TYR A 13 -22.12 -35.47 -11.35
C TYR A 13 -20.86 -35.99 -10.65
N ALA A 14 -19.74 -36.03 -11.37
CA ALA A 14 -18.42 -36.29 -10.82
C ALA A 14 -17.96 -35.10 -9.97
N SER A 15 -18.10 -35.23 -8.65
CA SER A 15 -17.60 -34.26 -7.67
C SER A 15 -16.07 -34.31 -7.66
N HIS A 16 -15.43 -33.24 -8.12
CA HIS A 16 -13.97 -33.08 -8.03
C HIS A 16 -13.60 -32.73 -6.59
N PHE A 17 -13.12 -33.70 -5.82
CA PHE A 17 -12.48 -33.48 -4.52
C PHE A 17 -11.06 -32.94 -4.76
N LEU A 18 -10.87 -31.62 -4.61
CA LEU A 18 -9.53 -31.01 -4.57
C LEU A 18 -8.97 -31.20 -3.15
N VAL A 19 -8.10 -32.21 -2.99
CA VAL A 19 -7.36 -32.43 -1.74
C VAL A 19 -6.20 -31.43 -1.69
N LEU A 20 -6.32 -30.41 -0.84
CA LEU A 20 -5.21 -29.53 -0.46
C LEU A 20 -4.34 -30.28 0.54
N THR A 21 -3.29 -30.96 0.07
CA THR A 21 -2.27 -31.52 0.95
C THR A 21 -1.43 -30.38 1.52
N SER A 22 -1.62 -30.03 2.79
CA SER A 22 -0.73 -29.15 3.52
C SER A 22 0.63 -29.83 3.69
N PHE A 23 1.65 -29.36 2.97
CA PHE A 23 3.02 -29.75 3.26
C PHE A 23 3.45 -29.12 4.59
N PRO A 24 4.00 -29.87 5.56
CA PRO A 24 4.65 -29.27 6.71
C PRO A 24 5.92 -28.58 6.23
N ALA A 25 5.88 -27.25 6.19
CA ALA A 25 7.07 -26.44 6.03
C ALA A 25 7.98 -26.70 7.24
N HIS A 26 9.10 -27.38 7.02
CA HIS A 26 10.14 -27.55 8.03
C HIS A 26 10.70 -26.17 8.38
N SER A 27 10.38 -25.63 9.56
CA SER A 27 11.17 -24.54 10.12
C SER A 27 12.46 -25.15 10.68
N GLN A 28 13.56 -25.02 9.94
CA GLN A 28 14.87 -25.24 10.54
C GLN A 28 15.08 -24.19 11.62
N GLU A 29 15.29 -24.69 12.82
CA GLU A 29 15.54 -23.97 14.05
C GLU A 29 16.92 -23.31 13.96
N ALA A 30 16.92 -21.99 13.73
CA ALA A 30 18.05 -21.12 14.03
C ALA A 30 17.65 -20.33 15.28
N ASP A 31 17.91 -20.94 16.43
CA ASP A 31 17.73 -20.36 17.75
C ASP A 31 18.91 -19.40 18.02
N SER A 32 18.76 -18.14 17.60
CA SER A 32 19.70 -17.07 17.93
C SER A 32 19.07 -15.67 17.96
N GLY A 33 17.77 -15.56 18.26
CA GLY A 33 17.09 -14.27 18.39
C GLY A 33 15.93 -14.36 19.37
N GLY A 34 15.70 -13.27 20.13
CA GLY A 34 14.71 -13.18 21.21
C GLY A 34 13.28 -13.56 20.82
N GLU A 35 12.38 -13.53 21.81
CA GLU A 35 10.97 -13.91 21.63
C GLU A 35 10.35 -13.21 20.40
N LYS A 36 9.57 -13.97 19.63
CA LYS A 36 8.91 -13.45 18.44
C LYS A 36 7.78 -12.50 18.85
N ARG A 37 7.97 -11.21 18.63
CA ARG A 37 6.99 -10.16 18.96
C ARG A 37 6.20 -9.77 17.73
N THR A 38 4.90 -9.53 17.89
CA THR A 38 4.00 -9.04 16.83
C THR A 38 3.23 -7.84 17.37
N ARG A 39 3.24 -6.73 16.64
CA ARG A 39 2.42 -5.53 16.88
C ARG A 39 1.37 -5.43 15.80
N VAL A 40 0.14 -5.16 16.21
CA VAL A 40 -0.97 -4.87 15.32
C VAL A 40 -1.59 -3.56 15.79
N ILE A 41 -1.62 -2.55 14.92
CA ILE A 41 -2.29 -1.27 15.16
C ILE A 41 -3.44 -1.19 14.16
N LEU A 42 -4.63 -0.87 14.67
CA LEU A 42 -5.84 -0.65 13.87
C LEU A 42 -6.50 0.64 14.36
N GLY A 43 -6.79 1.57 13.45
CA GLY A 43 -7.42 2.83 13.83
C GLY A 43 -7.89 3.64 12.62
N PRO A 44 -8.48 4.82 12.84
CA PRO A 44 -8.75 5.77 11.78
C PRO A 44 -7.47 6.56 11.42
N GLN A 45 -7.29 6.83 10.14
CA GLN A 45 -6.29 7.75 9.60
C GLN A 45 -6.98 8.90 8.88
N LEU A 46 -6.52 10.12 9.15
CA LEU A 46 -6.86 11.29 8.37
C LEU A 46 -5.77 11.53 7.33
N SER A 47 -6.16 11.65 6.07
CA SER A 47 -5.25 11.99 4.98
C SER A 47 -5.94 12.89 3.97
N PRO A 48 -5.19 13.69 3.19
CA PRO A 48 -5.76 14.40 2.06
C PRO A 48 -6.49 13.45 1.13
N SER A 49 -7.67 13.84 0.66
CA SER A 49 -8.53 12.97 -0.16
C SER A 49 -7.89 12.57 -1.50
N TRP A 50 -7.00 13.42 -2.01
CA TRP A 50 -6.09 13.17 -3.13
C TRP A 50 -4.89 14.14 -3.00
N PRO A 51 -3.81 13.94 -3.79
CA PRO A 51 -2.63 14.81 -3.75
C PRO A 51 -3.00 16.28 -4.00
N GLY A 52 -2.65 17.16 -3.05
CA GLY A 52 -2.96 18.60 -3.12
C GLY A 52 -4.39 18.99 -2.71
N ALA A 53 -5.20 18.08 -2.19
CA ALA A 53 -6.54 18.39 -1.70
C ALA A 53 -6.51 19.25 -0.42
N ASP A 54 -7.44 20.21 -0.32
CA ASP A 54 -7.77 20.94 0.90
C ASP A 54 -8.70 20.13 1.84
N LYS A 55 -9.42 19.16 1.27
CA LYS A 55 -10.34 18.27 1.99
C LYS A 55 -9.66 16.98 2.44
N TYR A 56 -9.88 16.62 3.70
CA TYR A 56 -9.41 15.37 4.29
C TYR A 56 -10.46 14.26 4.19
N SER A 57 -9.98 13.03 4.07
CA SER A 57 -10.76 11.81 4.15
C SER A 57 -10.33 10.98 5.36
N VAL A 58 -11.28 10.28 5.97
CA VAL A 58 -11.01 9.28 7.00
C VAL A 58 -10.90 7.92 6.32
N GLY A 59 -9.78 7.24 6.51
CA GLY A 59 -9.53 5.86 6.06
C GLY A 59 -9.11 4.96 7.21
N PRO A 60 -9.03 3.63 7.00
CA PRO A 60 -8.45 2.72 7.98
C PRO A 60 -6.91 2.83 7.99
N TYR A 61 -6.33 2.89 9.19
CA TYR A 61 -4.92 2.67 9.46
C TYR A 61 -4.71 1.24 9.93
N VAL A 62 -3.77 0.52 9.31
CA VAL A 62 -3.42 -0.85 9.69
C VAL A 62 -1.90 -1.00 9.66
N ASP A 63 -1.26 -1.09 10.82
CA ASP A 63 0.17 -1.45 10.93
C ASP A 63 0.29 -2.87 11.48
N VAL A 64 1.06 -3.73 10.80
CA VAL A 64 1.38 -5.08 11.27
C VAL A 64 2.89 -5.25 11.21
N SER A 65 3.51 -5.20 12.39
CA SER A 65 4.95 -5.33 12.53
C SER A 65 5.30 -6.62 13.27
N ARG A 66 6.35 -7.29 12.82
CA ARG A 66 6.85 -8.53 13.43
C ARG A 66 8.36 -8.48 13.52
N THR A 67 8.87 -8.74 14.71
CA THR A 67 10.30 -8.65 15.01
C THR A 67 10.72 -9.74 16.00
N ARG A 68 12.00 -10.09 15.98
CA ARG A 68 12.68 -10.83 17.06
C ARG A 68 13.65 -9.93 17.82
N ASP A 69 13.77 -8.68 17.39
CA ASP A 69 14.65 -7.68 17.96
C ASP A 69 14.00 -7.06 19.20
N SER A 70 14.80 -6.34 19.99
CA SER A 70 14.32 -5.59 21.17
C SER A 70 13.27 -4.53 20.81
N GLU A 71 13.17 -4.17 19.53
CA GLU A 71 12.49 -2.99 19.05
C GLU A 71 11.76 -3.26 17.74
N PHE A 72 10.56 -2.70 17.58
CA PHE A 72 9.86 -2.73 16.29
C PHE A 72 10.50 -1.77 15.29
N ALA A 73 10.51 -2.15 14.01
CA ALA A 73 10.95 -1.26 12.95
C ALA A 73 10.04 -0.02 12.89
N PHE A 74 10.66 1.14 12.68
CA PHE A 74 9.93 2.38 12.44
C PHE A 74 9.30 2.37 11.04
N GLU A 75 8.02 2.73 10.99
CA GLU A 75 7.22 2.96 9.78
C GLU A 75 6.48 4.29 9.99
N ALA A 76 6.60 5.21 9.05
CA ALA A 76 5.92 6.50 9.15
C ALA A 76 4.44 6.33 8.72
N PRO A 77 3.49 7.08 9.32
CA PRO A 77 2.05 6.86 9.06
C PRO A 77 1.62 7.08 7.61
N ASP A 78 2.38 7.85 6.84
CA ASP A 78 2.16 8.21 5.45
C ASP A 78 2.96 7.37 4.45
N GLU A 79 3.73 6.39 4.93
CA GLU A 79 4.43 5.42 4.09
C GLU A 79 3.47 4.45 3.41
N SER A 80 3.92 3.90 2.29
CA SER A 80 3.21 2.84 1.61
C SER A 80 3.26 1.56 2.45
N PHE A 81 2.14 0.81 2.47
CA PHE A 81 2.10 -0.49 3.13
C PHE A 81 3.17 -1.42 2.56
N GLY A 82 4.00 -1.98 3.42
CA GLY A 82 5.08 -2.85 2.98
C GLY A 82 5.92 -3.40 4.12
N SER A 83 6.21 -4.70 4.09
CA SER A 83 7.14 -5.33 5.02
C SER A 83 8.48 -5.58 4.33
N PRO A 84 9.64 -5.25 4.94
CA PRO A 84 10.93 -5.59 4.35
C PRO A 84 11.07 -7.11 4.14
N LEU A 85 11.38 -7.52 2.91
CA LEU A 85 11.62 -8.92 2.56
C LEU A 85 13.12 -9.26 2.60
N ILE A 86 13.97 -8.26 2.41
CA ILE A 86 15.42 -8.37 2.46
C ILE A 86 15.91 -7.38 3.51
N LYS A 87 16.72 -7.84 4.45
CA LYS A 87 17.42 -7.02 5.45
C LYS A 87 18.89 -7.41 5.47
N SER A 88 19.79 -6.43 5.40
CA SER A 88 21.24 -6.64 5.48
C SER A 88 21.88 -5.46 6.20
N GLY A 89 22.30 -5.68 7.45
CA GLY A 89 22.78 -4.62 8.33
C GLY A 89 21.78 -3.48 8.42
N ASN A 90 22.20 -2.28 8.02
CA ASN A 90 21.38 -1.07 8.07
C ASN A 90 20.46 -0.90 6.86
N PHE A 91 20.54 -1.76 5.84
CA PHE A 91 19.76 -1.69 4.62
C PHE A 91 18.57 -2.65 4.65
N ALA A 92 17.44 -2.22 4.09
CA ALA A 92 16.28 -3.07 3.88
C ALA A 92 15.58 -2.76 2.55
N PHE A 93 14.97 -3.79 1.96
CA PHE A 93 14.22 -3.69 0.72
C PHE A 93 12.93 -4.52 0.78
N GLY A 94 11.86 -4.02 0.18
CA GLY A 94 10.55 -4.69 0.23
C GLY A 94 9.54 -4.14 -0.76
N PRO A 95 8.35 -4.77 -0.86
CA PRO A 95 7.24 -4.29 -1.67
C PRO A 95 6.63 -3.03 -1.05
N ALA A 96 6.04 -2.19 -1.89
CA ALA A 96 5.30 -0.99 -1.48
C ALA A 96 3.91 -0.99 -2.13
N LEU A 97 2.86 -0.84 -1.33
CA LEU A 97 1.47 -0.78 -1.76
C LEU A 97 0.85 0.55 -1.35
N GLY A 98 0.31 1.28 -2.32
CA GLY A 98 -0.30 2.60 -2.12
C GLY A 98 -1.78 2.62 -2.47
N PHE A 99 -2.53 3.46 -1.77
CA PHE A 99 -3.94 3.72 -2.03
C PHE A 99 -4.19 5.23 -2.05
N ILE A 100 -4.69 5.74 -3.17
CA ILE A 100 -5.06 7.16 -3.31
C ILE A 100 -6.54 7.26 -3.62
N GLY A 101 -7.24 8.13 -2.88
CA GLY A 101 -8.66 8.40 -3.04
C GLY A 101 -9.06 8.92 -4.42
N LYS A 102 -10.37 8.95 -4.67
CA LYS A 102 -10.95 9.46 -5.92
C LYS A 102 -10.94 10.98 -5.92
N ARG A 103 -10.76 11.59 -7.11
CA ARG A 103 -11.00 13.03 -7.34
C ARG A 103 -12.20 13.23 -8.25
N LYS A 104 -13.23 13.94 -7.81
CA LYS A 104 -14.41 14.31 -8.63
C LYS A 104 -14.35 15.78 -9.02
N ALA A 105 -15.02 16.14 -10.12
CA ALA A 105 -15.15 17.53 -10.58
C ALA A 105 -15.80 18.44 -9.51
N SER A 106 -16.82 17.93 -8.82
CA SER A 106 -17.48 18.62 -7.69
C SER A 106 -16.53 19.00 -6.55
N ASP A 107 -15.41 18.29 -6.42
CA ASP A 107 -14.53 18.46 -5.27
C ASP A 107 -13.62 19.68 -5.46
N VAL A 108 -13.30 20.01 -6.72
CA VAL A 108 -12.42 21.11 -7.16
C VAL A 108 -13.22 22.35 -7.60
N GLY A 109 -14.55 22.24 -7.74
CA GLY A 109 -15.41 23.34 -8.20
C GLY A 109 -15.25 23.68 -9.69
N ALA A 110 -14.59 22.80 -10.45
CA ALA A 110 -14.25 22.97 -11.86
C ALA A 110 -14.57 21.65 -12.60
N ASP A 111 -15.04 21.75 -13.84
CA ASP A 111 -15.32 20.57 -14.69
C ASP A 111 -14.02 19.94 -15.23
N LEU A 112 -13.24 19.39 -14.31
CA LEU A 112 -12.01 18.66 -14.60
C LEU A 112 -12.28 17.17 -14.74
N PRO A 113 -11.51 16.46 -15.59
CA PRO A 113 -11.59 15.00 -15.70
C PRO A 113 -11.48 14.33 -14.34
N LYS A 114 -12.31 13.32 -14.07
CA LYS A 114 -12.33 12.60 -12.79
C LYS A 114 -11.14 11.63 -12.69
N VAL A 115 -10.60 11.46 -11.49
CA VAL A 115 -9.60 10.41 -11.20
C VAL A 115 -10.26 9.34 -10.35
N GLY A 116 -10.22 8.10 -10.84
CA GLY A 116 -10.69 6.94 -10.08
C GLY A 116 -9.79 6.62 -8.88
N LEU A 117 -10.22 5.68 -8.05
CA LEU A 117 -9.41 5.16 -6.96
C LEU A 117 -8.11 4.61 -7.55
N SER A 118 -6.97 5.01 -7.00
CA SER A 118 -5.68 4.55 -7.49
C SER A 118 -5.10 3.52 -6.54
N PHE A 119 -4.97 2.30 -7.04
CA PHE A 119 -4.17 1.26 -6.41
C PHE A 119 -2.78 1.28 -7.01
N GLU A 120 -1.77 1.38 -6.16
CA GLU A 120 -0.37 1.48 -6.56
C GLU A 120 0.42 0.27 -6.04
N VAL A 121 1.31 -0.26 -6.86
CA VAL A 121 2.23 -1.35 -6.50
C VAL A 121 3.64 -0.97 -6.86
N GLY A 122 4.60 -1.35 -6.01
CA GLY A 122 5.98 -0.98 -6.19
C GLY A 122 6.91 -1.65 -5.20
N ALA A 123 8.04 -1.01 -4.98
CA ALA A 123 9.03 -1.43 -4.01
C ALA A 123 9.65 -0.22 -3.32
N PHE A 124 10.26 -0.48 -2.17
CA PHE A 124 11.05 0.48 -1.42
C PHE A 124 12.43 -0.09 -1.11
N GLY A 125 13.40 0.81 -0.99
CA GLY A 125 14.68 0.56 -0.34
C GLY A 125 14.87 1.59 0.77
N GLN A 126 15.41 1.18 1.90
CA GLN A 126 15.74 2.07 3.00
C GLN A 126 17.11 1.75 3.59
N VAL A 127 17.74 2.77 4.16
CA VAL A 127 19.02 2.65 4.86
C VAL A 127 18.99 3.49 6.14
N HIS A 128 19.50 2.94 7.23
CA HIS A 128 19.78 3.68 8.45
C HIS A 128 21.23 4.20 8.38
N LEU A 129 21.38 5.52 8.22
CA LEU A 129 22.70 6.17 8.21
C LEU A 129 23.28 6.23 9.62
N THR A 130 22.41 6.45 10.60
CA THR A 130 22.66 6.28 12.04
C THR A 130 21.47 5.51 12.62
N PRO A 131 21.52 5.03 13.88
CA PRO A 131 20.36 4.41 14.52
C PRO A 131 19.10 5.29 14.50
N GLU A 132 19.27 6.61 14.50
CA GLU A 132 18.20 7.61 14.50
C GLU A 132 17.85 8.12 13.10
N LEU A 133 18.79 8.11 12.15
CA LEU A 133 18.58 8.71 10.82
C LEU A 133 18.30 7.63 9.76
N ARG A 134 17.07 7.62 9.25
CA ARG A 134 16.62 6.73 8.19
C ARG A 134 16.44 7.50 6.88
N VAL A 135 16.92 6.95 5.77
CA VAL A 135 16.60 7.43 4.41
C VAL A 135 15.84 6.32 3.69
N ARG A 136 14.75 6.68 3.02
CA ARG A 136 13.93 5.74 2.27
C ARG A 136 13.61 6.28 0.88
N LEU A 137 13.63 5.37 -0.08
CA LEU A 137 13.26 5.59 -1.46
C LEU A 137 12.17 4.59 -1.83
N GLU A 138 11.05 5.09 -2.36
CA GLU A 138 9.96 4.28 -2.87
C GLU A 138 9.73 4.58 -4.35
N GLY A 139 9.39 3.55 -5.12
CA GLY A 139 8.93 3.68 -6.49
C GLY A 139 7.69 2.81 -6.69
N ARG A 140 6.60 3.43 -7.15
CA ARG A 140 5.29 2.81 -7.29
C ARG A 140 4.66 3.08 -8.67
N LYS A 141 3.90 2.11 -9.15
CA LYS A 141 3.11 2.17 -10.38
C LYS A 141 1.63 2.13 -10.03
N GLY A 142 0.88 3.14 -10.47
CA GLY A 142 -0.58 3.10 -10.46
C GLY A 142 -1.11 2.03 -11.43
N LEU A 143 -1.86 1.07 -10.91
CA LEU A 143 -2.59 0.07 -11.69
C LEU A 143 -4.00 0.55 -12.07
N SER A 144 -4.57 1.47 -11.28
CA SER A 144 -5.84 2.14 -11.54
C SER A 144 -5.71 3.66 -11.33
N GLY A 145 -6.81 4.40 -11.53
CA GLY A 145 -6.84 5.85 -11.33
C GLY A 145 -5.85 6.60 -12.24
N HIS A 146 -4.75 7.14 -11.69
CA HIS A 146 -3.76 7.91 -12.45
C HIS A 146 -2.92 7.08 -13.44
N LYS A 147 -2.75 5.77 -13.22
CA LYS A 147 -1.99 4.85 -14.11
C LYS A 147 -0.54 5.28 -14.43
N GLY A 148 -0.01 6.21 -13.64
CA GLY A 148 1.33 6.79 -13.77
C GLY A 148 2.35 6.10 -12.87
N TRP A 149 3.58 6.58 -12.91
CA TRP A 149 4.62 6.26 -11.93
C TRP A 149 4.71 7.36 -10.88
N THR A 150 4.93 6.94 -9.65
CA THR A 150 5.14 7.79 -8.47
C THR A 150 6.42 7.34 -7.78
N GLY A 151 7.17 8.31 -7.25
CA GLY A 151 8.35 8.05 -6.45
C GLY A 151 8.30 8.88 -5.18
N GLU A 152 8.87 8.38 -4.10
CA GLU A 152 8.99 9.13 -2.84
C GLU A 152 10.41 8.99 -2.30
N VAL A 153 10.98 10.12 -1.90
CA VAL A 153 12.24 10.17 -1.15
C VAL A 153 11.93 10.78 0.21
N SER A 154 12.27 10.09 1.28
CA SER A 154 12.13 10.57 2.65
C SER A 154 13.43 10.43 3.43
N ALA A 155 13.61 11.33 4.39
CA ALA A 155 14.65 11.24 5.40
C ALA A 155 14.02 11.52 6.76
N ASP A 156 14.14 10.61 7.71
CA ASP A 156 13.48 10.69 9.01
C ASP A 156 14.50 10.63 10.12
N TYR A 157 14.42 11.58 11.03
CA TYR A 157 15.07 11.51 12.33
C TYR A 157 14.09 10.87 13.32
N VAL A 158 14.49 9.74 13.91
CA VAL A 158 13.69 8.90 14.80
C VAL A 158 14.37 8.87 16.16
N ALA A 159 13.79 9.55 17.13
CA ALA A 159 14.20 9.47 18.52
C ALA A 159 13.25 8.52 19.27
N ARG A 160 13.78 7.65 20.11
CA ARG A 160 12.97 6.67 20.85
C ARG A 160 13.69 6.17 22.09
N GLN A 161 12.93 5.52 22.96
CA GLN A 161 13.45 4.70 24.04
C GLN A 161 12.76 3.34 24.01
N GLY A 162 13.43 2.34 23.45
CA GLY A 162 12.82 1.02 23.23
C GLY A 162 11.47 1.17 22.53
N ASP A 163 10.45 0.50 23.07
CA ASP A 163 9.06 0.64 22.61
C ASP A 163 8.19 1.52 23.54
N ASP A 164 8.79 2.27 24.47
CA ASP A 164 8.05 3.12 25.43
C ASP A 164 7.54 4.41 24.76
N TRP A 165 8.39 5.04 23.96
CA TRP A 165 8.02 6.21 23.15
C TRP A 165 8.84 6.27 21.86
N LEU A 166 8.25 6.87 20.84
CA LEU A 166 8.88 7.17 19.56
C LEU A 166 8.44 8.54 19.08
N PHE A 167 9.40 9.37 18.71
CA PHE A 167 9.20 10.65 18.03
C PHE A 167 9.92 10.60 16.69
N SER A 168 9.26 11.08 15.64
CA SER A 168 9.86 11.16 14.31
C SER A 168 9.56 12.50 13.63
N ILE A 169 10.53 12.97 12.86
CA ILE A 169 10.39 14.16 12.01
C ILE A 169 11.28 14.02 10.78
N GLY A 170 10.79 14.47 9.61
CA GLY A 170 11.52 14.29 8.38
C GLY A 170 10.96 15.05 7.18
N PRO A 171 11.80 15.54 6.25
CA PRO A 171 11.33 15.99 4.95
C PRO A 171 10.93 14.81 4.06
N ARG A 172 9.97 15.06 3.18
CA ARG A 172 9.54 14.10 2.15
C ARG A 172 9.34 14.79 0.82
N VAL A 173 9.71 14.11 -0.25
CA VAL A 173 9.57 14.59 -1.63
C VAL A 173 8.88 13.52 -2.47
N THR A 174 7.69 13.82 -2.95
CA THR A 174 6.94 12.97 -3.87
C THR A 174 7.14 13.46 -5.32
N LEU A 175 7.48 12.53 -6.20
CA LEU A 175 7.72 12.73 -7.63
C LEU A 175 6.67 11.96 -8.42
N GLY A 176 6.27 12.49 -9.58
CA GLY A 176 5.29 11.85 -10.46
C GLY A 176 5.64 12.01 -11.93
N ASP A 177 5.37 10.98 -12.73
CA ASP A 177 5.53 11.04 -14.18
C ASP A 177 4.43 11.91 -14.84
N THR A 178 4.55 12.10 -16.16
CA THR A 178 3.57 12.88 -16.94
C THR A 178 2.14 12.36 -16.81
N LYS A 179 1.93 11.06 -16.59
CA LYS A 179 0.58 10.49 -16.44
C LYS A 179 -0.01 10.83 -15.07
N TYR A 180 0.79 10.71 -14.01
CA TYR A 180 0.42 11.13 -12.67
C TYR A 180 0.11 12.63 -12.63
N THR A 181 1.04 13.46 -13.12
CA THR A 181 0.90 14.92 -13.09
C THR A 181 -0.30 15.38 -13.90
N ARG A 182 -0.54 14.79 -15.08
CA ARG A 182 -1.73 15.10 -15.88
C ARG A 182 -3.04 14.70 -15.20
N ALA A 183 -3.06 13.61 -14.43
CA ALA A 183 -4.27 13.15 -13.76
C ALA A 183 -4.71 14.08 -12.63
N TYR A 184 -3.76 14.59 -11.83
CA TYR A 184 -4.08 15.39 -10.65
C TYR A 184 -3.93 16.90 -10.85
N PHE A 185 -3.00 17.33 -11.70
CA PHE A 185 -2.63 18.75 -11.86
C PHE A 185 -2.76 19.25 -13.30
N GLY A 186 -3.10 18.38 -14.25
CA GLY A 186 -3.26 18.75 -15.66
C GLY A 186 -4.62 19.40 -15.94
N VAL A 187 -4.60 20.51 -16.65
CA VAL A 187 -5.79 21.12 -17.26
C VAL A 187 -5.74 20.85 -18.77
N THR A 188 -6.76 20.18 -19.31
CA THR A 188 -6.87 19.98 -20.77
C THR A 188 -7.53 21.20 -21.41
N PRO A 189 -7.30 21.50 -22.70
CA PRO A 189 -7.97 22.63 -23.38
C PRO A 189 -9.50 22.55 -23.31
N THR A 190 -10.05 21.34 -23.42
CA THR A 190 -11.48 21.10 -23.21
C THR A 190 -11.94 21.40 -21.78
N ALA A 191 -11.11 21.07 -20.79
CA ALA A 191 -11.40 21.36 -19.40
C ALA A 191 -11.22 22.85 -19.07
N ALA A 192 -10.26 23.54 -19.68
CA ALA A 192 -10.12 25.00 -19.59
C ALA A 192 -11.40 25.70 -20.09
N LEU A 193 -11.93 25.25 -21.23
CA LEU A 193 -13.17 25.78 -21.81
C LEU A 193 -14.41 25.52 -20.93
N THR A 194 -14.52 24.36 -20.28
CA THR A 194 -15.68 24.03 -19.43
C THR A 194 -15.55 24.50 -17.99
N SER A 195 -14.33 24.71 -17.47
CA SER A 195 -14.07 25.14 -16.10
C SER A 195 -13.81 26.65 -15.95
N GLY A 196 -13.56 27.37 -17.05
CA GLY A 196 -13.17 28.79 -17.00
C GLY A 196 -11.76 29.02 -16.44
N LEU A 197 -10.96 27.96 -16.30
CA LEU A 197 -9.54 28.05 -15.97
C LEU A 197 -8.74 28.42 -17.24
N PRO A 198 -7.73 29.30 -17.14
CA PRO A 198 -6.89 29.70 -18.29
C PRO A 198 -6.08 28.54 -18.88
#